data_AF-F3GJ88-F1
#
_entry.id   AF-F3GJ88-F1
#
_cell.length_a   1.000
_cell.length_b   1.000
_cell.length_c   1.000
_cell.angle_alpha   90.00
_cell.angle_beta   90.00
_cell.angle_gamma   90.00
#
_symmetry.space_group_name_H-M   'P 1'
#
loop_
_entity.id
_entity.type
_entity.pdbx_description
1 polymer ?
#
loop_
_entity_poly.entity_id
_entity_poly.type
_entity_poly.pdbx_seq_one_letter_code
_entity_poly.pdbx_strand_id
1 'polypeptide(L)'
;MKQAWTFSKPRLLGIVWPFIAVALFQALLGCVSLYTMSAVRSYVAGESLWSKGQKDAIHYLSLYASRHDERDYLKYQKAFSVPQGGQALRKALDQPNPSLADARSGIIQGGNHPDDVNGIIWMYMNFHSFSFMKQVIHFWEVGDGYLMQLDELARHIHERVGQGAVSAAEVDQWREQINVIDEGVTPAARAFSDALGEGSRLILNLLIAVNLVTAVLLILLALLRVR
;
A
#
# COMPACT_ATOMS: atom_id res chain seq x y z
N MET A 1 -16.56 -48.06 46.07
CA MET A 1 -15.13 -47.73 45.93
C MET A 1 -14.99 -46.65 44.86
N LYS A 2 -14.71 -45.40 45.25
CA LYS A 2 -14.49 -44.29 44.31
C LYS A 2 -12.99 -44.19 44.03
N GLN A 3 -12.54 -44.55 42.83
CA GLN A 3 -11.16 -44.34 42.40
C GLN A 3 -10.91 -42.84 42.27
N ALA A 4 -10.20 -42.26 43.24
CA ALA A 4 -9.69 -40.89 43.14
C ALA A 4 -8.53 -40.90 42.14
N TRP A 5 -8.81 -40.48 40.91
CA TRP A 5 -7.80 -40.31 39.86
C TRP A 5 -6.89 -39.14 40.23
N THR A 6 -5.88 -39.42 41.05
CA THR A 6 -4.82 -38.46 41.40
C THR A 6 -3.66 -38.69 40.44
N PHE A 7 -3.74 -38.07 39.26
CA PHE A 7 -2.53 -37.92 38.45
C PHE A 7 -1.51 -37.12 39.25
N SER A 8 -0.32 -37.68 39.45
CA SER A 8 0.81 -36.91 39.95
C SER A 8 1.01 -35.71 39.01
N LYS A 9 1.00 -34.48 39.55
CA LYS A 9 1.18 -33.20 38.81
C LYS A 9 2.19 -33.25 37.63
N PRO A 10 3.36 -33.94 37.71
CA PRO A 10 4.27 -34.07 36.56
C PRO A 10 3.72 -34.85 35.35
N ARG A 11 2.81 -35.82 35.54
CA ARG A 11 2.16 -36.56 34.44
C ARG A 11 1.10 -35.72 33.71
N LEU A 12 0.36 -34.88 34.45
CA LEU A 12 -0.62 -33.96 33.89
C LEU A 12 0.06 -32.88 33.02
N LEU A 13 1.15 -32.28 33.52
CA LEU A 13 1.94 -31.31 32.75
C LEU A 13 2.55 -31.91 31.47
N GLY A 14 3.02 -33.16 31.54
CA GLY A 14 3.54 -33.88 30.37
C GLY A 14 2.52 -34.13 29.24
N ILE A 15 1.22 -34.19 29.58
CA ILE A 15 0.12 -34.40 28.63
C ILE A 15 -0.46 -33.06 28.13
N VAL A 16 -0.55 -32.05 28.99
CA VAL A 16 -1.25 -30.79 28.68
C VAL A 16 -0.37 -29.80 27.90
N TRP A 17 0.94 -29.79 28.12
CA TRP A 17 1.84 -28.81 27.48
C TRP A 17 1.81 -28.81 25.94
N PRO A 18 1.70 -29.94 25.21
CA PRO A 18 1.65 -29.93 23.75
C PRO A 18 0.38 -29.26 23.22
N PHE A 19 -0.76 -29.45 23.91
CA PHE A 19 -2.01 -28.77 23.54
C PHE A 19 -1.92 -27.25 23.76
N ILE A 20 -1.28 -26.83 24.86
CA ILE A 20 -0.99 -25.42 25.09
C ILE A 20 -0.07 -24.88 23.99
N ALA A 21 1.00 -25.59 23.64
CA ALA A 21 1.92 -25.18 22.57
C ALA A 21 1.22 -25.07 21.20
N VAL A 22 0.37 -26.04 20.86
CA VAL A 22 -0.48 -26.02 19.66
C VAL A 22 -1.40 -24.81 19.65
N ALA A 23 -2.11 -24.56 20.76
CA ALA A 23 -3.04 -23.43 20.87
C ALA A 23 -2.32 -22.08 20.76
N LEU A 24 -1.17 -21.93 21.43
CA LEU A 24 -0.36 -20.71 21.38
C LEU A 24 0.22 -20.48 19.99
N PHE A 25 0.73 -21.52 19.33
CA PHE A 25 1.28 -21.41 17.98
C PHE A 25 0.19 -21.04 16.97
N GLN A 26 -0.99 -21.65 17.08
CA GLN A 26 -2.12 -21.31 16.21
C GLN A 26 -2.63 -19.89 16.47
N ALA A 27 -2.69 -19.45 17.73
CA ALA A 27 -3.04 -18.08 18.06
C ALA A 27 -2.03 -17.08 17.48
N LEU A 28 -0.72 -17.38 17.58
CA LEU A 28 0.34 -16.57 16.98
C LEU A 28 0.18 -16.47 15.46
N LEU A 29 -0.07 -17.59 14.78
CA LEU A 29 -0.30 -17.62 13.33
C LEU A 29 -1.52 -16.77 12.94
N GLY A 30 -2.59 -16.84 13.73
CA GLY A 30 -3.76 -15.99 13.59
C GLY A 30 -3.43 -14.50 13.73
N CYS A 31 -2.65 -14.13 14.75
CA CYS A 31 -2.20 -12.75 14.95
C CYS A 31 -1.37 -12.23 13.77
N VAL A 32 -0.43 -13.02 13.24
CA VAL A 32 0.37 -12.66 12.06
C VAL A 32 -0.52 -12.49 10.83
N SER A 33 -1.53 -13.34 10.67
CA SER A 33 -2.48 -13.27 9.56
C SER A 33 -3.33 -12.00 9.63
N LEU A 34 -3.82 -11.63 10.82
CA LEU A 34 -4.56 -10.39 11.04
C LEU A 34 -3.68 -9.16 10.81
N TYR A 35 -2.43 -9.18 11.28
CA TYR A 35 -1.47 -8.11 11.02
C TYR A 35 -1.20 -7.92 9.53
N THR A 36 -1.03 -9.03 8.79
CA THR A 36 -0.84 -9.01 7.33
C THR A 36 -2.04 -8.39 6.63
N MET A 37 -3.27 -8.79 6.99
CA MET A 37 -4.49 -8.20 6.42
C MET A 37 -4.65 -6.72 6.78
N SER A 38 -4.24 -6.32 7.98
CA SER A 38 -4.21 -4.90 8.35
C SER A 38 -3.25 -4.12 7.45
N ALA A 39 -2.05 -4.65 7.17
CA ALA A 39 -1.11 -4.01 6.27
C ALA A 39 -1.65 -3.92 4.82
N VAL A 40 -2.28 -4.98 4.31
CA VAL A 40 -2.95 -4.97 2.99
C VAL A 40 -4.01 -3.87 2.93
N ARG A 41 -4.84 -3.74 3.97
CA ARG A 41 -5.85 -2.67 4.05
C ARG A 41 -5.20 -1.29 3.93
N SER A 42 -4.06 -1.08 4.59
CA SER A 42 -3.33 0.19 4.52
C SER A 42 -2.87 0.53 3.10
N TYR A 43 -2.42 -0.46 2.31
CA TYR A 43 -2.10 -0.23 0.89
C TYR A 43 -3.31 0.18 0.06
N VAL A 44 -4.45 -0.47 0.25
CA VAL A 44 -5.69 -0.12 -0.45
C VAL A 44 -6.15 1.29 -0.08
N ALA A 45 -6.03 1.67 1.20
CA ALA A 45 -6.30 3.04 1.64
C ALA A 45 -5.33 4.05 0.99
N GLY A 46 -4.03 3.72 0.94
CA GLY A 46 -3.02 4.54 0.28
C GLY A 46 -3.27 4.72 -1.22
N GLU A 47 -3.68 3.67 -1.94
CA GLU A 47 -4.06 3.76 -3.35
C GLU A 47 -5.26 4.69 -3.55
N SER A 48 -6.30 4.56 -2.73
CA SER A 48 -7.47 5.44 -2.79
C SER A 48 -7.09 6.93 -2.64
N LEU A 49 -6.18 7.23 -1.71
CA LEU A 49 -5.63 8.57 -1.50
C LEU A 49 -4.80 9.05 -2.69
N TRP A 50 -3.93 8.18 -3.22
CA TRP A 50 -3.10 8.44 -4.39
C TRP A 50 -3.97 8.78 -5.61
N SER A 51 -4.98 7.95 -5.91
CA SER A 51 -5.90 8.13 -7.03
C SER A 51 -6.72 9.42 -6.91
N LYS A 52 -7.09 9.80 -5.69
CA LYS A 52 -7.77 11.08 -5.44
C LYS A 52 -6.84 12.27 -5.64
N GLY A 53 -5.64 12.22 -5.05
CA GLY A 53 -4.63 13.27 -5.19
C GLY A 53 -4.21 13.49 -6.64
N GLN A 54 -4.06 12.41 -7.41
CA GLN A 54 -3.77 12.46 -8.85
C GLN A 54 -4.88 13.19 -9.63
N LYS A 55 -6.16 12.82 -9.41
CA LYS A 55 -7.29 13.49 -10.09
C LYS A 55 -7.43 14.95 -9.69
N ASP A 56 -7.29 15.26 -8.40
CA ASP A 56 -7.35 16.63 -7.90
C ASP A 56 -6.20 17.47 -8.47
N ALA A 57 -4.99 16.90 -8.60
CA ALA A 57 -3.86 17.57 -9.22
C ALA A 57 -4.14 17.91 -10.70
N ILE A 58 -4.60 16.95 -11.50
CA ILE A 58 -4.96 17.21 -12.92
C ILE A 58 -6.04 18.28 -13.02
N HIS A 59 -7.07 18.20 -12.18
CA HIS A 59 -8.16 19.18 -12.16
C HIS A 59 -7.66 20.59 -11.87
N TYR A 60 -6.89 20.77 -10.79
CA TYR A 60 -6.38 22.09 -10.41
C TYR A 60 -5.34 22.63 -11.38
N LEU A 61 -4.53 21.77 -12.01
CA LEU A 61 -3.62 22.21 -13.06
C LEU A 61 -4.37 22.69 -14.30
N SER A 62 -5.45 22.01 -14.69
CA SER A 62 -6.31 22.45 -15.82
C SER A 62 -6.96 23.82 -15.55
N LEU A 63 -7.41 24.05 -14.31
CA LEU A 63 -7.90 25.36 -13.88
C LEU A 63 -6.80 26.43 -13.94
N TYR A 64 -5.61 26.11 -13.43
CA TYR A 64 -4.47 27.03 -13.45
C TYR A 64 -4.05 27.39 -14.89
N ALA A 65 -3.94 26.40 -15.77
CA ALA A 65 -3.63 26.59 -17.19
C ALA A 65 -4.62 27.52 -17.90
N SER A 66 -5.87 27.57 -17.44
CA SER A 66 -6.93 28.40 -18.04
C SER A 66 -7.06 29.79 -17.41
N ARG A 67 -6.88 29.88 -16.09
CA ARG A 67 -7.18 31.09 -15.31
C ARG A 67 -5.95 31.87 -14.91
N HIS A 68 -4.78 31.23 -14.93
CA HIS A 68 -3.52 31.78 -14.45
C HIS A 68 -3.58 32.27 -12.99
N ASP A 69 -4.52 31.73 -12.21
CA ASP A 69 -4.74 32.10 -10.81
C ASP A 69 -3.83 31.27 -9.91
N GLU A 70 -2.89 31.93 -9.24
CA GLU A 70 -1.92 31.28 -8.35
C GLU A 70 -2.59 30.40 -7.27
N ARG A 71 -3.84 30.70 -6.88
CA ARG A 71 -4.59 29.87 -5.94
C ARG A 71 -4.87 28.48 -6.48
N ASP A 72 -5.06 28.33 -7.79
CA ASP A 72 -5.28 27.02 -8.41
C ASP A 72 -3.95 26.25 -8.52
N TYR A 73 -2.82 26.92 -8.73
CA TYR A 73 -1.50 26.29 -8.68
C TYR A 73 -1.15 25.77 -7.27
N LEU A 74 -1.45 26.55 -6.22
CA LEU A 74 -1.23 26.10 -4.84
C LEU A 74 -2.11 24.89 -4.49
N LYS A 75 -3.34 24.81 -5.01
CA LYS A 75 -4.20 23.62 -4.85
C LYS A 75 -3.64 22.42 -5.61
N TYR A 76 -3.11 22.63 -6.82
CA TYR A 76 -2.38 21.61 -7.57
C TYR A 76 -1.22 21.06 -6.74
N GLN A 77 -0.32 21.91 -6.24
CA GLN A 77 0.83 21.49 -5.44
C GLN A 77 0.40 20.68 -4.20
N LYS A 78 -0.65 21.13 -3.50
CA LYS A 78 -1.19 20.41 -2.36
C LYS A 78 -1.73 19.03 -2.75
N ALA A 79 -2.54 18.95 -3.81
CA ALA A 79 -3.08 17.69 -4.30
C ALA A 79 -1.97 16.74 -4.77
N PHE A 80 -0.98 17.26 -5.49
CA PHE A 80 0.15 16.54 -6.03
C PHE A 80 1.13 16.05 -4.96
N SER A 81 1.18 16.71 -3.79
CA SER A 81 2.00 16.26 -2.66
C SER A 81 1.64 14.86 -2.16
N VAL A 82 0.37 14.45 -2.27
CA VAL A 82 -0.11 13.13 -1.84
C VAL A 82 0.55 12.00 -2.67
N PRO A 83 0.39 11.97 -4.01
CA PRO A 83 1.04 10.94 -4.81
C PRO A 83 2.57 11.04 -4.81
N GLN A 84 3.15 12.24 -4.65
CA GLN A 84 4.59 12.40 -4.42
C GLN A 84 5.07 11.67 -3.15
N GLY A 85 4.28 11.69 -2.07
CA GLY A 85 4.59 10.95 -0.85
C GLY A 85 4.69 9.44 -1.10
N GLY A 86 3.79 8.90 -1.93
CA GLY A 86 3.85 7.52 -2.37
C GLY A 86 5.13 7.20 -3.16
N GLN A 87 5.49 8.05 -4.12
CA GLN A 87 6.74 7.90 -4.87
C GLN A 87 7.97 7.96 -3.95
N ALA A 88 7.99 8.89 -2.99
CA ALA A 88 9.08 9.04 -2.03
C ALA A 88 9.24 7.80 -1.14
N LEU A 89 8.13 7.23 -0.65
CA LEU A 89 8.11 5.97 0.06
C LEU A 89 8.78 4.86 -0.75
N ARG A 90 8.32 4.67 -2.00
CA ARG A 90 8.81 3.60 -2.86
C ARG A 90 10.31 3.75 -3.14
N LYS A 91 10.73 4.95 -3.58
CA LYS A 91 12.14 5.29 -3.81
C LYS A 91 13.02 5.13 -2.58
N ALA A 92 12.51 5.37 -1.37
CA ALA A 92 13.25 5.17 -0.13
C ALA A 92 13.45 3.68 0.20
N LEU A 93 12.46 2.83 -0.12
CA LEU A 93 12.49 1.40 0.15
C LEU A 93 13.17 0.57 -0.95
N ASP A 94 13.21 1.08 -2.19
CA ASP A 94 13.90 0.46 -3.33
C ASP A 94 15.44 0.54 -3.24
N GLN A 95 15.99 1.34 -2.32
CA GLN A 95 17.43 1.49 -2.18
C GLN A 95 18.08 0.21 -1.62
N PRO A 96 19.35 -0.09 -1.98
CA PRO A 96 20.07 -1.22 -1.39
C PRO A 96 20.16 -1.17 0.14
N ASN A 97 20.17 0.04 0.71
CA ASN A 97 20.03 0.27 2.14
C ASN A 97 18.81 1.18 2.39
N PRO A 98 17.61 0.61 2.62
CA PRO A 98 16.38 1.37 2.75
C PRO A 98 16.39 2.39 3.88
N SER A 99 16.02 3.63 3.57
CA SER A 99 15.82 4.67 4.57
C SER A 99 14.40 4.58 5.16
N LEU A 100 14.28 3.95 6.33
CA LEU A 100 12.98 3.83 7.00
C LEU A 100 12.42 5.19 7.42
N ALA A 101 13.27 6.17 7.74
CA ALA A 101 12.83 7.51 8.08
C ALA A 101 12.15 8.21 6.89
N ASP A 102 12.77 8.13 5.71
CA ASP A 102 12.22 8.74 4.50
C ASP A 102 10.95 8.01 4.04
N ALA A 103 10.92 6.67 4.16
CA ALA A 103 9.73 5.88 3.90
C ALA A 103 8.56 6.29 4.81
N ARG A 104 8.80 6.49 6.11
CA ARG A 104 7.80 6.98 7.06
C ARG A 104 7.28 8.36 6.63
N SER A 105 8.18 9.28 6.27
CA SER A 105 7.81 10.62 5.81
C SER A 105 6.93 10.57 4.57
N GLY A 106 7.29 9.75 3.58
CA GLY A 106 6.51 9.56 2.35
C GLY A 106 5.11 8.98 2.62
N ILE A 107 4.98 8.01 3.54
CA ILE A 107 3.68 7.43 3.91
C ILE A 107 2.75 8.48 4.52
N ILE A 108 3.26 9.30 5.45
CA ILE A 108 2.49 10.36 6.11
C ILE A 108 2.12 11.47 5.12
N GLN A 109 3.06 11.86 4.25
CA GLN A 109 2.80 12.80 3.17
C GLN A 109 1.69 12.29 2.22
N GLY A 110 1.69 10.98 1.93
CA GLY A 110 0.64 10.31 1.18
C GLY A 110 -0.71 10.20 1.90
N GLY A 111 -0.83 10.72 3.13
CA GLY A 111 -2.07 10.82 3.88
C GLY A 111 -2.48 9.54 4.61
N ASN A 112 -1.64 8.50 4.63
CA ASN A 112 -1.93 7.28 5.38
C ASN A 112 -1.88 7.56 6.90
N HIS A 113 -2.63 6.77 7.66
CA HIS A 113 -2.66 6.90 9.11
C HIS A 113 -1.30 6.55 9.74
N PRO A 114 -0.81 7.25 10.77
CA PRO A 114 0.47 6.94 11.42
C PRO A 114 0.62 5.50 11.90
N ASP A 115 -0.46 4.88 12.38
CA ASP A 115 -0.45 3.49 12.85
C ASP A 115 -0.27 2.47 11.71
N ASP A 116 -0.59 2.86 10.47
CA ASP A 116 -0.46 2.00 9.28
C ASP A 116 0.98 1.94 8.76
N VAL A 117 1.81 2.91 9.15
CA VAL A 117 3.17 3.12 8.63
C VAL A 117 4.06 1.88 8.78
N ASN A 118 4.05 1.26 9.97
CA ASN A 118 4.88 0.09 10.23
C ASN A 118 4.44 -1.12 9.39
N GLY A 119 3.13 -1.30 9.23
CA GLY A 119 2.56 -2.38 8.43
C GLY A 119 2.91 -2.23 6.95
N ILE A 120 2.83 -1.02 6.41
CA ILE A 120 3.22 -0.72 5.03
C ILE A 120 4.70 -1.05 4.80
N ILE A 121 5.59 -0.53 5.65
CA ILE A 121 7.04 -0.78 5.53
C ILE A 121 7.34 -2.27 5.65
N TRP A 122 6.79 -2.95 6.65
CA TRP A 122 7.02 -4.38 6.85
C TRP A 122 6.57 -5.19 5.63
N MET A 123 5.39 -4.90 5.10
CA MET A 123 4.87 -5.61 3.93
C MET A 123 5.72 -5.37 2.69
N TYR A 124 6.14 -4.13 2.42
CA TYR A 124 7.04 -3.82 1.31
C TYR A 124 8.35 -4.60 1.43
N MET A 125 9.02 -4.46 2.57
CA MET A 125 10.35 -5.04 2.80
C MET A 125 10.36 -6.58 2.68
N ASN A 126 9.31 -7.24 3.19
CA ASN A 126 9.26 -8.69 3.22
C ASN A 126 8.61 -9.30 1.96
N PHE A 127 7.77 -8.56 1.25
CA PHE A 127 6.95 -9.11 0.17
C PHE A 127 7.12 -8.45 -1.20
N HIS A 128 7.93 -7.38 -1.36
CA HIS A 128 8.16 -6.72 -2.67
C HIS A 128 8.60 -7.68 -3.78
N SER A 129 9.30 -8.76 -3.42
CA SER A 129 9.79 -9.75 -4.38
C SER A 129 8.73 -10.79 -4.83
N PHE A 130 7.58 -10.87 -4.16
CA PHE A 130 6.50 -11.79 -4.50
C PHE A 130 5.74 -11.31 -5.74
N SER A 131 5.22 -12.24 -6.55
CA SER A 131 4.58 -11.94 -7.84
C SER A 131 3.48 -10.89 -7.74
N PHE A 132 2.61 -10.99 -6.73
CA PHE A 132 1.56 -10.01 -6.47
C PHE A 132 2.14 -8.61 -6.24
N MET A 133 3.09 -8.46 -5.32
CA MET A 133 3.62 -7.14 -4.97
C MET A 133 4.44 -6.55 -6.13
N LYS A 134 5.14 -7.39 -6.91
CA LYS A 134 5.81 -6.95 -8.14
C LYS A 134 4.84 -6.33 -9.13
N GLN A 135 3.65 -6.91 -9.30
CA GLN A 135 2.63 -6.36 -10.20
C GLN A 135 2.08 -5.03 -9.69
N VAL A 136 1.83 -4.92 -8.38
CA VAL A 136 1.42 -3.67 -7.73
C VAL A 136 2.48 -2.58 -7.91
N ILE A 137 3.75 -2.90 -7.63
CA ILE A 137 4.88 -1.97 -7.78
C ILE A 137 5.03 -1.55 -9.25
N HIS A 138 4.90 -2.48 -10.20
CA HIS A 138 5.02 -2.17 -11.62
C HIS A 138 3.99 -1.13 -12.08
N PHE A 139 2.70 -1.30 -11.75
CA PHE A 139 1.69 -0.31 -12.14
C PHE A 139 1.82 1.01 -11.39
N TRP A 140 2.30 0.96 -10.14
CA TRP A 140 2.67 2.16 -9.41
C TRP A 140 3.79 2.93 -10.11
N GLU A 141 4.84 2.26 -10.57
CA GLU A 141 5.94 2.89 -11.32
C GLU A 141 5.49 3.51 -12.63
N VAL A 142 4.58 2.85 -13.35
CA VAL A 142 3.96 3.42 -14.55
C VAL A 142 3.19 4.70 -14.21
N GLY A 143 2.40 4.69 -13.14
CA GLY A 143 1.69 5.88 -12.64
C GLY A 143 2.64 7.01 -12.24
N ASP A 144 3.74 6.69 -11.55
CA ASP A 144 4.78 7.65 -11.17
C ASP A 144 5.38 8.36 -12.40
N GLY A 145 5.53 7.66 -13.52
CA GLY A 145 6.01 8.24 -14.78
C GLY A 145 5.09 9.33 -15.34
N TYR A 146 3.77 9.13 -15.29
CA TYR A 146 2.81 10.15 -15.71
C TYR A 146 2.75 11.32 -14.73
N LEU A 147 2.89 11.06 -13.43
CA LEU A 147 2.94 12.12 -12.42
C LEU A 147 4.18 13.01 -12.60
N MET A 148 5.32 12.44 -12.98
CA MET A 148 6.51 13.22 -13.31
C MET A 148 6.29 14.14 -14.51
N GLN A 149 5.64 13.64 -15.57
CA GLN A 149 5.27 14.47 -16.74
C GLN A 149 4.30 15.59 -16.35
N LEU A 150 3.34 15.31 -15.46
CA LEU A 150 2.41 16.31 -14.96
C LEU A 150 3.12 17.42 -14.17
N ASP A 151 4.11 17.07 -13.33
CA ASP A 151 4.90 18.05 -12.57
C ASP A 151 5.80 18.91 -13.46
N GLU A 152 6.45 18.30 -14.44
CA GLU A 152 7.25 19.02 -15.43
C GLU A 152 6.38 20.03 -16.21
N LEU A 153 5.20 19.60 -16.66
CA LEU A 153 4.24 20.47 -17.32
C LEU A 153 3.74 21.58 -16.38
N ALA A 154 3.43 21.25 -15.13
CA ALA A 154 2.95 22.24 -14.16
C ALA A 154 3.98 23.34 -13.89
N ARG A 155 5.25 22.96 -13.72
CA ARG A 155 6.35 23.92 -13.57
C ARG A 155 6.54 24.76 -14.83
N HIS A 156 6.48 24.16 -16.01
CA HIS A 156 6.57 24.88 -17.28
C HIS A 156 5.46 25.92 -17.44
N ILE A 157 4.20 25.54 -17.16
CA ILE A 157 3.05 26.44 -17.21
C ILE A 157 3.26 27.59 -16.22
N HIS A 158 3.68 27.29 -14.98
CA HIS A 158 3.90 28.30 -13.95
C HIS A 158 4.96 29.33 -14.33
N GLU A 159 6.11 28.86 -14.82
CA GLU A 159 7.18 29.72 -15.32
C GLU A 159 6.72 30.61 -16.47
N ARG A 160 5.99 30.04 -17.44
CA ARG A 160 5.52 30.76 -18.62
C ARG A 160 4.44 31.79 -18.29
N VAL A 161 3.52 31.46 -17.37
CA VAL A 161 2.52 32.39 -16.83
C VAL A 161 3.21 33.54 -16.10
N GLY A 162 4.24 33.26 -15.31
CA GLY A 162 5.03 34.27 -14.59
C GLY A 162 5.76 35.27 -15.51
N GLN A 163 6.08 34.86 -16.75
CA GLN A 163 6.67 35.75 -17.77
C GLN A 163 5.63 36.68 -18.43
N GLY A 164 4.33 36.43 -18.26
CA GLY A 164 3.23 37.23 -18.82
C GLY A 164 3.02 37.04 -20.32
N ALA A 165 1.98 37.68 -20.89
CA ALA A 165 1.62 37.58 -22.31
C ALA A 165 1.43 36.13 -22.83
N VAL A 166 0.63 35.34 -22.13
CA VAL A 166 0.23 33.99 -22.56
C VAL A 166 -0.85 34.10 -23.65
N SER A 167 -0.64 33.44 -24.77
CA SER A 167 -1.58 33.38 -25.89
C SER A 167 -2.64 32.28 -25.70
N ALA A 168 -3.78 32.43 -26.38
CA ALA A 168 -4.82 31.39 -26.38
C ALA A 168 -4.30 30.04 -26.92
N ALA A 169 -3.40 30.07 -27.91
CA ALA A 169 -2.80 28.87 -28.47
C ALA A 169 -1.92 28.12 -27.46
N GLU A 170 -1.19 28.83 -26.60
CA GLU A 170 -0.42 28.21 -25.50
C GLU A 170 -1.34 27.53 -24.49
N VAL A 171 -2.44 28.19 -24.11
CA VAL A 171 -3.45 27.61 -23.20
C VAL A 171 -4.06 26.34 -23.79
N ASP A 172 -4.42 26.35 -25.07
CA ASP A 172 -4.97 25.18 -25.75
C ASP A 172 -3.94 24.04 -25.84
N GLN A 173 -2.67 24.36 -26.09
CA GLN A 173 -1.59 23.37 -26.09
C GLN A 173 -1.37 22.75 -24.70
N TRP A 174 -1.47 23.52 -23.63
CA TRP A 174 -1.37 23.00 -22.25
C TRP A 174 -2.54 22.10 -21.91
N ARG A 175 -3.76 22.49 -22.28
CA ARG A 175 -4.96 21.67 -22.06
C ARG A 175 -4.84 20.32 -22.76
N GLU A 176 -4.36 20.31 -24.00
CA GLU A 176 -4.15 19.07 -24.74
C GLU A 176 -3.11 18.18 -24.05
N GLN A 177 -1.98 18.75 -23.61
CA GLN A 177 -0.95 17.99 -22.88
C GLN A 177 -1.49 17.43 -21.55
N ILE A 178 -2.27 18.20 -20.79
CA ILE A 178 -2.91 17.73 -19.56
C ILE A 178 -3.87 16.57 -19.86
N ASN A 179 -4.68 16.68 -20.91
CA ASN A 179 -5.61 15.61 -21.31
C ASN A 179 -4.87 14.34 -21.72
N VAL A 180 -3.80 14.45 -22.51
CA VAL A 180 -2.96 13.29 -22.89
C VAL A 180 -2.38 12.59 -21.66
N ILE A 181 -1.94 13.35 -20.65
CA ILE A 181 -1.44 12.80 -19.39
C ILE A 181 -2.58 12.12 -18.60
N ASP A 182 -3.77 12.73 -18.52
CA ASP A 182 -4.93 12.17 -17.83
C ASP A 182 -5.42 10.86 -18.46
N GLU A 183 -5.49 10.83 -19.80
CA GLU A 183 -5.84 9.63 -20.57
C GLU A 183 -4.78 8.54 -20.41
N GLY A 184 -3.50 8.91 -20.33
CA GLY A 184 -2.39 7.98 -20.13
C GLY A 184 -2.33 7.38 -18.73
N VAL A 185 -2.57 8.18 -17.69
CA VAL A 185 -2.49 7.72 -16.29
C VAL A 185 -3.72 6.89 -15.89
N THR A 186 -4.89 7.14 -16.51
CA THR A 186 -6.15 6.47 -16.14
C THR A 186 -6.08 4.94 -16.22
N PRO A 187 -5.59 4.30 -17.30
CA PRO A 187 -5.40 2.86 -17.36
C PRO A 187 -4.41 2.34 -16.30
N ALA A 188 -3.31 3.07 -16.05
CA ALA A 188 -2.32 2.68 -15.06
C ALA A 188 -2.89 2.73 -13.63
N ALA A 189 -3.65 3.78 -13.29
CA ALA A 189 -4.34 3.90 -12.01
C ALA A 189 -5.36 2.77 -11.79
N ARG A 190 -6.13 2.43 -12.84
CA ARG A 190 -7.06 1.28 -12.79
C ARG A 190 -6.33 -0.03 -12.58
N ALA A 191 -5.28 -0.29 -13.36
CA ALA A 191 -4.48 -1.50 -13.25
C ALA A 191 -3.80 -1.63 -11.87
N PHE A 192 -3.37 -0.52 -11.28
CA PHE A 192 -2.83 -0.47 -9.92
C PHE A 192 -3.89 -0.87 -8.87
N SER A 193 -5.09 -0.28 -8.94
CA SER A 193 -6.20 -0.61 -8.04
C SER A 193 -6.66 -2.07 -8.21
N ASP A 194 -6.77 -2.54 -9.46
CA ASP A 194 -7.14 -3.92 -9.77
C ASP A 194 -6.11 -4.92 -9.23
N ALA A 195 -4.81 -4.64 -9.43
CA ALA A 195 -3.73 -5.47 -8.90
C ALA A 195 -3.81 -5.58 -7.37
N LEU A 196 -3.95 -4.46 -6.66
CA LEU A 196 -4.12 -4.43 -5.20
C LEU A 196 -5.34 -5.22 -4.74
N GLY A 197 -6.47 -5.05 -5.43
CA GLY A 197 -7.71 -5.77 -5.14
C GLY A 197 -7.57 -7.29 -5.33
N GLU A 198 -6.96 -7.73 -6.43
CA GLU A 198 -6.72 -9.14 -6.71
C GLU A 198 -5.77 -9.77 -5.71
N GLY A 199 -4.65 -9.14 -5.40
CA GLY A 199 -3.72 -9.72 -4.45
C GLY A 199 -4.16 -9.64 -3.00
N SER A 200 -4.99 -8.66 -2.63
CA SER A 200 -5.66 -8.66 -1.33
C SER A 200 -6.50 -9.94 -1.16
N ARG A 201 -7.27 -10.32 -2.19
CA ARG A 201 -8.05 -11.57 -2.19
C ARG A 201 -7.15 -12.81 -2.21
N LEU A 202 -6.05 -12.78 -2.96
CA LEU A 202 -5.08 -13.87 -2.99
C LEU A 202 -4.44 -14.10 -1.61
N ILE A 203 -3.97 -13.04 -0.96
CA ILE A 203 -3.36 -13.08 0.37
C ILE A 203 -4.39 -13.60 1.39
N LEU A 204 -5.64 -13.12 1.35
CA LEU A 204 -6.69 -13.61 2.22
C LEU A 204 -6.89 -15.12 2.08
N ASN A 205 -7.04 -15.61 0.84
CA ASN A 205 -7.25 -17.04 0.58
C ASN A 205 -6.03 -17.87 1.02
N LEU A 206 -4.81 -17.37 0.78
CA LEU A 206 -3.58 -18.01 1.22
C LEU A 206 -3.50 -18.10 2.74
N LEU A 207 -3.78 -17.01 3.45
CA LEU A 207 -3.75 -16.98 4.92
C LEU A 207 -4.79 -17.92 5.51
N ILE A 208 -6.01 -17.97 4.94
CA ILE A 208 -7.04 -18.93 5.35
C ILE A 208 -6.54 -20.37 5.16
N ALA A 209 -6.00 -20.69 3.98
CA ALA A 209 -5.48 -22.02 3.70
C ALA A 209 -4.35 -22.42 4.65
N VAL A 210 -3.38 -21.52 4.90
CA VAL A 210 -2.27 -21.75 5.81
C VAL A 210 -2.75 -21.97 7.25
N ASN A 211 -3.70 -21.18 7.74
CA ASN A 211 -4.26 -21.36 9.09
C ASN A 211 -5.01 -22.70 9.22
N LEU A 212 -5.82 -23.07 8.22
CA LEU A 212 -6.58 -24.32 8.23
C LEU A 212 -5.68 -25.55 8.13
N VAL A 213 -4.73 -25.56 7.19
CA VAL A 213 -3.77 -26.66 7.04
C VAL A 213 -2.94 -26.81 8.31
N THR A 214 -2.46 -25.71 8.88
CA THR A 214 -1.73 -25.72 10.14
C THR A 214 -2.59 -26.26 11.29
N ALA A 215 -3.86 -25.85 11.38
CA ALA A 215 -4.79 -26.39 12.38
C ALA A 215 -4.88 -27.91 12.29
N VAL A 216 -5.11 -28.43 11.08
CA VAL A 216 -5.27 -29.86 10.82
C VAL A 216 -3.98 -30.62 11.18
N LEU A 217 -2.82 -30.12 10.75
CA LEU A 217 -1.53 -30.74 11.06
C LEU A 217 -1.27 -30.79 12.57
N LEU A 218 -1.53 -29.70 13.29
CA LEU A 218 -1.35 -29.65 14.74
C LEU A 218 -2.30 -30.58 15.49
N ILE A 219 -3.57 -30.68 15.03
CA ILE A 219 -4.54 -31.63 15.58
C ILE A 219 -4.05 -33.07 15.36
N LEU A 220 -3.59 -33.40 14.15
CA LEU A 220 -3.05 -34.73 13.85
C LEU A 220 -1.81 -35.05 14.71
N LEU A 221 -0.90 -34.10 14.89
CA LEU A 221 0.26 -34.26 15.78
C LEU A 221 -0.15 -34.48 17.24
N ALA A 222 -1.15 -33.75 17.72
CA ALA A 222 -1.69 -33.93 19.06
C ALA A 222 -2.33 -35.33 19.22
N LEU A 223 -3.10 -35.80 18.23
CA LEU A 223 -3.70 -37.14 18.24
C LEU A 223 -2.63 -38.24 18.21
N LEU A 224 -1.58 -38.09 17.40
CA LEU A 224 -0.46 -39.03 17.34
C LEU A 224 0.33 -39.08 18.65
N ARG A 225 0.37 -37.99 19.41
CA ARG A 225 1.05 -37.94 20.72
C ARG A 225 0.24 -38.58 21.85
N VAL A 226 -1.09 -38.57 21.74
CA VAL A 226 -2.00 -39.17 22.73
C VAL A 226 -2.13 -40.68 22.54
N ARG A 227 -1.98 -41.17 21.31
CA ARG A 227 -1.89 -42.61 20.99
C ARG A 227 -0.54 -43.18 21.43
#